data_AF-A0A952P2Z5-F1
#
_entry.id   AF-A0A952P2Z5-F1
#
_cell.length_a   1.000
_cell.length_b   1.000
_cell.length_c   1.000
_cell.angle_alpha   90.00
_cell.angle_beta   90.00
_cell.angle_gamma   90.00
#
_symmetry.space_group_name_H-M   'P 1'
#
loop_
_entity.id
_entity.type
_entity.pdbx_description
1 polymer ?
#
loop_
_entity_poly.entity_id
_entity_poly.type
_entity_poly.pdbx_seq_one_letter_code
_entity_poly.pdbx_strand_id
1 'polypeptide(L)'
;MNLVYFTEGWGLLDADLRTQCLRLPEVLTEIRRLQETLPGTELLNTVPFREEFDAFSMDLKVQVIEAIQKGLADRIFQRGLTFDGILRRRDFSGPAAVATDIRWRLAQAERIRVEVVGPGFDEIPRLLQDDRIEFVDSIAADPALSWFWDEFKKAANA
;
A
#
# COMPACT_ATOMS: atom_id res chain seq x y z
N MET A 1 -6.88 -18.86 -5.16
CA MET A 1 -5.51 -18.33 -5.21
C MET A 1 -5.50 -16.95 -4.55
N ASN A 2 -4.53 -16.67 -3.70
CA ASN A 2 -4.40 -15.40 -2.97
C ASN A 2 -3.16 -14.66 -3.47
N LEU A 3 -3.32 -13.41 -3.88
CA LEU A 3 -2.23 -12.54 -4.32
C LEU A 3 -2.13 -11.34 -3.38
N VAL A 4 -0.90 -10.88 -3.14
CA VAL A 4 -0.67 -9.53 -2.61
C VAL A 4 -0.35 -8.61 -3.77
N TYR A 5 -1.01 -7.46 -3.82
CA TYR A 5 -0.76 -6.44 -4.82
C TYR A 5 -0.31 -5.12 -4.19
N PHE A 6 0.92 -4.71 -4.45
CA PHE A 6 1.46 -3.41 -4.04
C PHE A 6 1.16 -2.38 -5.13
N THR A 7 0.42 -1.34 -4.76
CA THR A 7 0.21 -0.17 -5.63
C THR A 7 1.51 0.62 -5.81
N GLU A 8 1.52 1.68 -6.61
CA GLU A 8 2.66 2.62 -6.68
C GLU A 8 2.77 3.50 -5.42
N GLY A 9 1.76 3.49 -4.54
CA GLY A 9 1.77 4.24 -3.29
C GLY A 9 1.59 5.74 -3.47
N TRP A 10 1.15 6.24 -4.63
CA TRP A 10 0.95 7.67 -4.88
C TRP A 10 -0.05 8.33 -3.93
N GLY A 11 -1.00 7.59 -3.36
CA GLY A 11 -1.88 8.12 -2.32
C GLY A 11 -1.11 8.59 -1.08
N LEU A 12 0.09 8.05 -0.84
CA LEU A 12 0.99 8.51 0.22
C LEU A 12 1.69 9.83 -0.11
N LEU A 13 1.41 10.49 -1.24
CA LEU A 13 1.73 11.91 -1.40
C LEU A 13 0.77 12.82 -0.62
N ASP A 14 -0.38 12.30 -0.21
CA ASP A 14 -1.28 12.99 0.70
C ASP A 14 -0.78 12.91 2.16
N ALA A 15 -0.73 14.05 2.83
CA ALA A 15 -0.22 14.18 4.19
C ALA A 15 -1.13 13.52 5.23
N ASP A 16 -2.44 13.57 5.05
CA ASP A 16 -3.39 12.95 5.96
C ASP A 16 -3.28 11.43 5.86
N LEU A 17 -3.18 10.89 4.64
CA LEU A 17 -3.01 9.44 4.44
C LEU A 17 -1.70 8.93 5.04
N ARG A 18 -0.58 9.65 4.84
CA ARG A 18 0.70 9.31 5.51
C ARG A 18 0.57 9.36 7.03
N THR A 19 -0.03 10.42 7.57
CA THR A 19 -0.20 10.62 9.01
C THR A 19 -1.00 9.48 9.63
N GLN A 20 -2.07 9.04 8.95
CA GLN A 20 -2.83 7.89 9.42
C GLN A 20 -1.98 6.62 9.39
N CYS A 21 -1.28 6.33 8.30
CA CYS A 21 -0.41 5.16 8.20
C CYS A 21 0.66 5.11 9.31
N LEU A 22 1.22 6.26 9.70
CA LEU A 22 2.19 6.38 10.79
C LEU A 22 1.62 6.06 12.19
N ARG A 23 0.31 5.82 12.34
CA ARG A 23 -0.27 5.33 13.60
C ARG A 23 -0.12 3.82 13.75
N LEU A 24 0.23 3.11 12.68
CA LEU A 24 0.41 1.67 12.69
C LEU A 24 1.80 1.30 13.22
N PRO A 25 1.91 0.40 14.23
CA PRO A 25 3.20 0.01 14.79
C PRO A 25 4.19 -0.56 13.76
N GLU A 26 3.68 -1.32 12.79
CA GLU A 26 4.47 -1.94 11.73
C GLU A 26 5.05 -0.88 10.80
N VAL A 27 4.26 0.15 10.45
CA VAL A 27 4.72 1.30 9.67
C VAL A 27 5.75 2.13 10.44
N LEU A 28 5.51 2.42 11.73
CA LEU A 28 6.49 3.12 12.56
C LEU A 28 7.82 2.36 12.67
N THR A 29 7.76 1.04 12.71
CA THR A 29 8.96 0.19 12.77
C THR A 29 9.78 0.33 11.49
N GLU A 30 9.14 0.28 10.33
CA GLU A 30 9.84 0.44 9.05
C GLU A 30 10.38 1.87 8.84
N ILE A 31 9.64 2.90 9.28
CA ILE A 31 10.12 4.28 9.21
C ILE A 31 11.34 4.50 10.12
N ARG A 32 11.34 3.92 11.33
CA ARG A 32 12.51 3.99 12.22
C ARG A 32 13.72 3.29 11.62
N ARG A 33 13.53 2.11 11.00
CA ARG A 33 14.60 1.41 10.27
C ARG A 33 15.15 2.25 9.13
N LEU A 34 14.30 2.91 8.36
CA LEU A 34 14.75 3.81 7.30
C LEU A 34 15.54 5.01 7.88
N GLN A 35 15.05 5.60 8.98
CA GLN A 35 15.71 6.72 9.65
C GLN A 35 17.13 6.37 10.12
N GLU A 36 17.36 5.16 10.61
CA GLU A 36 18.69 4.67 11.00
C GLU A 36 19.70 4.69 9.84
N THR A 37 19.21 4.62 8.59
CA THR A 37 20.05 4.68 7.38
C THR A 37 20.27 6.10 6.85
N LEU A 38 19.57 7.10 7.42
CA LEU A 38 19.57 8.50 6.99
C LEU A 38 19.95 9.46 8.13
N PRO A 39 21.24 9.52 8.54
CA PRO A 39 21.68 10.36 9.64
C PRO A 39 21.30 11.83 9.43
N GLY A 40 20.77 12.47 10.48
CA GLY A 40 20.37 13.87 10.46
C GLY A 40 19.01 14.15 9.80
N THR A 41 18.28 13.12 9.36
CA THR A 41 16.91 13.27 8.87
C THR A 41 15.92 12.83 9.95
N GLU A 42 15.03 13.73 10.37
CA GLU A 42 14.00 13.49 11.40
C GLU A 42 12.69 12.98 10.76
N LEU A 43 12.71 11.79 10.16
CA LEU A 43 11.57 11.25 9.38
C LEU A 43 10.25 11.24 10.18
N LEU A 44 10.28 10.86 11.45
CA LEU A 44 9.08 10.83 12.29
C LEU A 44 8.43 12.21 12.50
N ASN A 45 9.23 13.29 12.38
CA ASN A 45 8.78 14.66 12.55
C ASN A 45 8.55 15.39 11.21
N THR A 46 8.85 14.76 10.07
CA THR A 46 8.71 15.39 8.75
C THR A 46 7.70 14.67 7.86
N VAL A 47 7.65 13.33 7.89
CA VAL A 47 6.77 12.53 7.03
C VAL A 47 5.27 12.85 7.21
N PRO A 48 4.73 13.11 8.42
CA PRO A 48 3.33 13.51 8.58
C PRO A 48 2.99 14.85 7.90
N PHE A 49 3.95 15.77 7.80
CA PHE A 49 3.68 17.16 7.44
C PHE A 49 3.92 17.42 5.96
N ARG A 50 3.02 18.18 5.32
CA ARG A 50 3.01 18.38 3.87
C ARG A 50 4.25 19.11 3.38
N GLU A 51 4.56 20.27 3.97
CA GLU A 51 5.62 21.16 3.47
C GLU A 51 7.01 20.53 3.63
N GLU A 52 7.26 19.91 4.78
CA GLU A 52 8.51 19.24 5.12
C GLU A 52 8.71 17.98 4.28
N PHE A 53 7.66 17.17 4.10
CA PHE A 53 7.72 16.03 3.20
C PHE A 53 7.90 16.48 1.75
N ASP A 54 7.27 17.58 1.33
CA ASP A 54 7.39 18.08 -0.04
C ASP A 54 8.80 18.56 -0.37
N ALA A 55 9.54 19.04 0.63
CA ALA A 55 10.95 19.42 0.52
C ALA A 55 11.90 18.22 0.35
N PHE A 56 11.44 16.98 0.55
CA PHE A 56 12.25 15.80 0.30
C PHE A 56 12.60 15.64 -1.17
N SER A 57 13.79 15.11 -1.44
CA SER A 57 14.14 14.63 -2.78
C SER A 57 13.17 13.53 -3.21
N MET A 58 12.98 13.37 -4.52
CA MET A 58 12.09 12.33 -5.03
C MET A 58 12.53 10.93 -4.58
N ASP A 59 13.83 10.67 -4.55
CA ASP A 59 14.38 9.39 -4.07
C ASP A 59 14.05 9.12 -2.60
N LEU A 60 14.06 10.16 -1.76
CA LEU A 60 13.69 10.01 -0.35
C LEU A 60 12.17 9.80 -0.20
N LYS A 61 11.34 10.50 -0.99
CA LYS A 61 9.89 10.27 -1.01
C LYS A 61 9.58 8.82 -1.37
N VAL A 62 10.23 8.28 -2.41
CA VAL A 62 10.08 6.87 -2.81
C VAL A 62 10.47 5.92 -1.68
N GLN A 63 11.62 6.14 -1.03
CA GLN A 63 12.05 5.29 0.09
C GLN A 63 11.07 5.32 1.26
N VAL A 64 10.51 6.49 1.59
CA VAL A 64 9.47 6.61 2.63
C VAL A 64 8.19 5.89 2.23
N ILE A 65 7.74 6.04 0.98
CA ILE A 65 6.56 5.35 0.45
C ILE A 65 6.75 3.83 0.54
N GLU A 66 7.92 3.32 0.15
CA GLU A 66 8.25 1.90 0.23
C GLU A 66 8.29 1.40 1.67
N ALA A 67 8.84 2.17 2.60
CA ALA A 67 8.85 1.82 4.02
C ALA A 67 7.42 1.75 4.60
N ILE A 68 6.55 2.71 4.25
CA ILE A 68 5.14 2.68 4.65
C ILE A 68 4.44 1.45 4.06
N GLN A 69 4.57 1.21 2.75
CA GLN A 69 3.95 0.05 2.09
C GLN A 69 4.44 -1.28 2.67
N LYS A 70 5.71 -1.37 3.06
CA LYS A 70 6.25 -2.55 3.72
C LYS A 70 5.64 -2.76 5.10
N GLY A 71 5.50 -1.71 5.91
CA GLY A 71 4.81 -1.81 7.20
C GLY A 71 3.33 -2.22 7.06
N LEU A 72 2.64 -1.70 6.03
CA LEU A 72 1.28 -2.12 5.70
C LEU A 72 1.23 -3.61 5.30
N ALA A 73 2.20 -4.08 4.50
CA ALA A 73 2.30 -5.48 4.12
C ALA A 73 2.62 -6.39 5.32
N ASP A 74 3.54 -5.99 6.20
CA ASP A 74 3.89 -6.75 7.40
C ASP A 74 2.65 -7.00 8.26
N ARG A 75 1.80 -5.98 8.42
CA ARG A 75 0.53 -6.12 9.13
C ARG A 75 -0.41 -7.13 8.47
N ILE A 76 -0.48 -7.15 7.15
CA ILE A 76 -1.27 -8.14 6.39
C ILE A 76 -0.71 -9.54 6.59
N PHE A 77 0.61 -9.71 6.52
CA PHE A 77 1.26 -11.00 6.73
C PHE A 77 1.09 -11.52 8.16
N GLN A 78 1.05 -10.64 9.16
CA GLN A 78 0.79 -11.01 10.56
C GLN A 78 -0.62 -11.57 10.78
N ARG A 79 -1.57 -11.36 9.86
CA ARG A 79 -2.91 -11.98 9.92
C ARG A 79 -2.89 -13.49 9.61
N GLY A 80 -1.73 -14.06 9.31
CA GLY A 80 -1.59 -15.49 9.00
C GLY A 80 -2.13 -15.88 7.62
N LEU A 81 -2.30 -14.90 6.73
CA LEU A 81 -2.72 -15.14 5.35
C LEU A 81 -1.56 -15.72 4.54
N THR A 82 -1.86 -16.74 3.74
CA THR A 82 -0.91 -17.33 2.78
C THR A 82 -1.15 -16.77 1.39
N PHE A 83 -0.07 -16.44 0.70
CA PHE A 83 -0.10 -15.84 -0.63
C PHE A 83 0.65 -16.68 -1.64
N ASP A 84 0.02 -16.91 -2.78
CA ASP A 84 0.53 -17.67 -3.92
C ASP A 84 1.40 -16.79 -4.85
N GLY A 85 1.35 -15.47 -4.66
CA GLY A 85 2.14 -14.52 -5.46
C GLY A 85 2.11 -13.10 -4.92
N ILE A 86 3.17 -12.37 -5.25
CA ILE A 86 3.31 -10.93 -4.97
C ILE A 86 3.40 -10.21 -6.31
N LEU A 87 2.58 -9.19 -6.48
CA LEU A 87 2.58 -8.29 -7.63
C LEU A 87 2.94 -6.90 -7.13
N ARG A 88 3.97 -6.27 -7.70
CA ARG A 88 4.28 -4.87 -7.40
C ARG A 88 4.10 -4.06 -8.65
N ARG A 89 3.28 -3.02 -8.59
CA ARG A 89 2.92 -2.23 -9.78
C ARG A 89 4.13 -1.68 -10.54
N ARG A 90 5.19 -1.30 -9.82
CA ARG A 90 6.48 -0.84 -10.38
C ARG A 90 7.22 -1.88 -11.24
N ASP A 91 6.95 -3.17 -11.03
CA ASP A 91 7.59 -4.26 -11.78
C ASP A 91 6.95 -4.44 -13.18
N PHE A 92 5.92 -3.65 -13.50
CA PHE A 92 5.15 -3.73 -14.74
C PHE A 92 5.18 -2.40 -15.51
N SER A 93 5.14 -2.47 -16.84
CA SER A 93 5.12 -1.31 -17.73
C SER A 93 3.86 -0.44 -17.61
N GLY A 94 2.78 -0.95 -17.03
CA GLY A 94 1.51 -0.28 -16.95
C GLY A 94 0.45 -1.10 -16.20
N PRO A 95 -0.70 -0.49 -15.83
CA PRO A 95 -1.79 -1.22 -15.21
C PRO A 95 -2.33 -2.34 -16.10
N ALA A 96 -2.31 -2.15 -17.42
CA ALA A 96 -2.71 -3.18 -18.40
C ALA A 96 -1.82 -4.44 -18.33
N ALA A 97 -0.53 -4.30 -18.05
CA ALA A 97 0.38 -5.44 -17.93
C ALA A 97 0.11 -6.23 -16.63
N VAL A 98 -0.13 -5.55 -15.51
CA VAL A 98 -0.57 -6.19 -14.26
C VAL A 98 -1.91 -6.93 -14.46
N ALA A 99 -2.88 -6.27 -15.09
CA ALA A 99 -4.17 -6.88 -15.39
C ALA A 99 -4.04 -8.12 -16.29
N THR A 100 -3.10 -8.10 -17.23
CA THR A 100 -2.79 -9.26 -18.07
C THR A 100 -2.23 -10.43 -17.25
N ASP A 101 -1.31 -10.17 -16.32
CA ASP A 101 -0.76 -11.20 -15.42
C ASP A 101 -1.85 -11.81 -14.53
N ILE A 102 -2.70 -10.98 -13.91
CA ILE A 102 -3.80 -11.46 -13.07
C ILE A 102 -4.77 -12.33 -13.89
N ARG A 103 -5.14 -11.91 -15.12
CA ARG A 103 -5.99 -12.73 -16.01
C ARG A 103 -5.34 -14.05 -16.40
N TRP A 104 -4.03 -14.05 -16.65
CA TRP A 104 -3.32 -15.29 -16.97
C TRP A 104 -3.34 -16.27 -15.80
N ARG A 105 -3.14 -15.78 -14.57
CA ARG A 105 -3.28 -16.62 -13.36
C ARG A 105 -4.72 -17.07 -13.15
N LEU A 106 -5.71 -16.26 -13.52
CA LEU A 106 -7.12 -16.61 -13.42
C LEU A 106 -7.51 -17.73 -14.39
N ALA A 107 -6.84 -17.85 -15.53
CA ALA A 107 -7.01 -19.00 -16.41
C ALA A 107 -6.58 -20.33 -15.74
N GLN A 108 -5.81 -20.26 -14.65
CA GLN A 108 -5.30 -21.41 -13.91
C GLN A 108 -6.00 -21.63 -12.56
N ALA A 109 -6.81 -20.67 -12.10
CA ALA A 109 -7.45 -20.70 -10.80
C ALA A 109 -8.93 -20.35 -10.92
N GLU A 110 -9.81 -21.07 -10.24
CA GLU A 110 -11.26 -20.80 -10.28
C GLU A 110 -11.62 -19.45 -9.64
N ARG A 111 -10.87 -19.02 -8.62
CA ARG A 111 -11.06 -17.75 -7.91
C ARG A 111 -9.73 -17.13 -7.50
N ILE A 112 -9.65 -15.81 -7.60
CA ILE A 112 -8.51 -15.01 -7.15
C ILE A 112 -8.96 -14.00 -6.11
N ARG A 113 -8.27 -13.99 -4.97
CA ARG A 113 -8.35 -12.92 -3.98
C ARG A 113 -7.10 -12.07 -4.08
N VAL A 114 -7.27 -10.75 -4.18
CA VAL A 114 -6.16 -9.79 -4.28
C VAL A 114 -6.21 -8.87 -3.07
N GLU A 115 -5.30 -9.09 -2.12
CA GLU A 115 -5.09 -8.19 -0.97
C GLU A 115 -4.22 -7.01 -1.45
N VAL A 116 -4.81 -5.82 -1.49
CA VAL A 116 -4.15 -4.59 -1.96
C VAL A 116 -3.36 -3.94 -0.83
N VAL A 117 -2.13 -3.55 -1.12
CA VAL A 117 -1.20 -2.88 -0.20
C VAL A 117 -0.93 -1.47 -0.67
N GLY A 118 -1.19 -0.52 0.23
CA GLY A 118 -0.89 0.89 0.04
C GLY A 118 -2.12 1.68 -0.43
N PRO A 119 -2.26 2.92 0.03
CA PRO A 119 -3.33 3.79 -0.41
C PRO A 119 -3.06 4.30 -1.82
N GLY A 120 -4.01 4.12 -2.72
CA GLY A 120 -3.85 4.58 -4.09
C GLY A 120 -5.06 4.28 -4.95
N PHE A 121 -5.44 5.28 -5.74
CA PHE A 121 -6.38 5.14 -6.85
C PHE A 121 -5.76 4.21 -7.88
N ASP A 122 -6.15 2.95 -7.84
CA ASP A 122 -5.66 1.98 -8.81
C ASP A 122 -6.70 1.68 -9.87
N GLU A 123 -6.26 1.66 -11.12
CA GLU A 123 -7.10 1.33 -12.26
C GLU A 123 -7.29 -0.19 -12.42
N ILE A 124 -6.49 -1.00 -11.72
CA ILE A 124 -6.53 -2.46 -11.80
C ILE A 124 -7.94 -3.04 -11.60
N PRO A 125 -8.72 -2.67 -10.56
CA PRO A 125 -10.09 -3.16 -10.42
C PRO A 125 -10.98 -2.82 -11.61
N ARG A 126 -10.86 -1.60 -12.16
CA ARG A 126 -11.60 -1.14 -13.34
C ARG A 126 -11.19 -1.90 -14.59
N LEU A 127 -9.91 -2.25 -14.74
CA LEU A 127 -9.40 -2.97 -15.89
C LEU A 127 -9.76 -4.45 -15.88
N LEU A 128 -9.98 -5.04 -14.70
CA LEU A 128 -10.09 -6.49 -14.55
C LEU A 128 -11.51 -7.05 -14.65
N GLN A 129 -12.55 -6.26 -14.32
CA GLN A 129 -13.99 -6.58 -14.51
C GLN A 129 -14.32 -8.08 -14.67
N ASP A 130 -13.92 -8.89 -13.70
CA ASP A 130 -14.10 -10.35 -13.70
C ASP A 130 -14.61 -10.74 -12.31
N ASP A 131 -15.74 -11.44 -12.28
CA ASP A 131 -16.49 -11.80 -11.07
C ASP A 131 -15.78 -12.84 -10.20
N ARG A 132 -14.76 -13.50 -10.75
CA ARG A 132 -13.90 -14.43 -10.01
C ARG A 132 -12.80 -13.73 -9.21
N ILE A 133 -12.63 -12.43 -9.39
CA ILE A 133 -11.62 -11.62 -8.70
C ILE A 133 -12.27 -10.83 -7.56
N GLU A 134 -11.79 -11.06 -6.35
CA GLU A 134 -12.13 -10.27 -5.17
C GLU A 134 -10.97 -9.34 -4.84
N PHE A 135 -11.18 -8.02 -5.02
CA PHE A 135 -10.25 -7.02 -4.49
C PHE A 135 -10.59 -6.74 -3.04
N VAL A 136 -9.59 -6.92 -2.19
CA VAL A 136 -9.71 -6.69 -0.77
C VAL A 136 -8.77 -5.57 -0.41
N ASP A 137 -9.34 -4.48 0.06
CA ASP A 137 -8.55 -3.50 0.77
C ASP A 137 -8.17 -4.10 2.13
N SER A 138 -6.93 -4.56 2.21
CA SER A 138 -6.45 -5.38 3.32
C SER A 138 -6.43 -4.63 4.65
N ILE A 139 -6.30 -3.30 4.59
CA ILE A 139 -6.39 -2.46 5.78
C ILE A 139 -7.87 -2.32 6.14
N ALA A 140 -8.79 -2.21 5.17
CA ALA A 140 -10.23 -2.05 5.44
C ALA A 140 -10.86 -3.32 5.99
N ALA A 141 -10.30 -4.46 5.60
CA ALA A 141 -10.64 -5.76 6.11
C ALA A 141 -10.01 -6.06 7.49
N ASP A 142 -9.19 -5.18 8.06
CA ASP A 142 -8.58 -5.37 9.37
C ASP A 142 -9.52 -4.89 10.51
N PRO A 143 -10.08 -5.80 11.32
CA PRO A 143 -11.00 -5.44 12.39
C PRO A 143 -10.37 -4.56 13.47
N ALA A 144 -9.05 -4.66 13.67
CA ALA A 144 -8.34 -3.82 14.63
C ALA A 144 -8.13 -2.38 14.12
N LEU A 145 -8.43 -2.12 12.85
CA LEU A 145 -8.35 -0.83 12.18
C LEU A 145 -9.71 -0.31 11.70
N SER A 146 -10.81 -0.78 12.29
CA SER A 146 -12.15 -0.25 11.93
C SER A 146 -12.26 1.27 12.10
N TRP A 147 -11.55 1.83 13.09
CA TRP A 147 -11.45 3.28 13.33
C TRP A 147 -10.63 4.02 12.26
N PHE A 148 -9.65 3.35 11.66
CA PHE A 148 -8.70 3.95 10.71
C PHE A 148 -9.39 4.32 9.40
N TRP A 149 -10.33 3.49 8.94
CA TRP A 149 -10.94 3.66 7.63
C TRP A 149 -11.98 4.76 7.53
N ASP A 150 -12.74 4.98 8.60
CA ASP A 150 -13.68 6.09 8.64
C ASP A 150 -12.94 7.43 8.62
N GLU A 151 -11.75 7.51 9.23
CA GLU A 151 -10.90 8.70 9.19
C GLU A 151 -10.15 8.82 7.86
N PHE A 152 -9.61 7.72 7.34
CA PHE A 152 -8.93 7.65 6.06
C PHE A 152 -9.86 8.04 4.89
N LYS A 153 -11.10 7.53 4.85
CA LYS A 153 -12.08 7.90 3.82
C LYS A 153 -12.52 9.35 3.91
N LYS A 154 -12.57 9.93 5.12
CA LYS A 154 -12.84 11.36 5.29
C LYS A 154 -11.71 12.20 4.70
N ALA A 155 -10.45 11.82 4.97
CA ALA A 155 -9.28 12.48 4.40
C ALA A 155 -9.20 12.35 2.87
N ALA A 156 -9.45 11.16 2.32
CA ALA A 156 -9.36 10.91 0.87
C ALA A 156 -10.47 11.60 0.03
N ASN A 157 -11.55 12.08 0.65
CA ASN A 157 -12.65 12.79 -0.01
C ASN A 157 -12.75 14.27 0.40
N ALA A 158 -11.80 14.78 1.19
CA ALA A 158 -11.71 16.18 1.59
C ALA A 158 -10.84 16.97 0.59
#